data_AF-A0A2U2C762-F1
#
_entry.id   AF-A0A2U2C762-F1
#
_cell.length_a   1.000
_cell.length_b   1.000
_cell.length_c   1.000
_cell.angle_alpha   90.00
_cell.angle_beta   90.00
_cell.angle_gamma   90.00
#
_symmetry.space_group_name_H-M   'P 1'
#
loop_
_entity.id
_entity.type
_entity.pdbx_description
1 polymer ?
#
loop_
_entity_poly.entity_id
_entity_poly.type
_entity_poly.pdbx_seq_one_letter_code
_entity_poly.pdbx_strand_id
1 'polypeptide(L)'
;MVNRALSDLKPLARLSGERVRLIGAQCGRIEIEAAIVWLDNLARDHCAVEDWDRPALTGIFQQQDALHRILARVSRHHLGTVAAGLKSAEWQTRIHVALALDTLDRRAAEPYLREALARENNELAGQVLLLALARAESENVWRPQSDLDARGEPDRMKRHRPQE
;
A
#
# COMPACT_ATOMS: atom_id res chain seq x y z
N MET A 1 -17.73 8.41 -18.97
CA MET A 1 -17.55 9.65 -18.18
C MET A 1 -16.62 9.32 -17.01
N VAL A 2 -15.38 8.98 -17.32
CA VAL A 2 -14.41 8.38 -16.39
C VAL A 2 -13.11 9.13 -16.62
N ASN A 3 -12.76 10.02 -15.70
CA ASN A 3 -11.43 10.66 -15.63
C ASN A 3 -11.34 11.78 -14.58
N ARG A 4 -12.45 12.37 -14.13
CA ARG A 4 -12.47 13.72 -13.52
C ARG A 4 -11.44 13.95 -12.40
N ALA A 5 -11.30 12.99 -11.48
CA ALA A 5 -10.40 13.15 -10.34
C ALA A 5 -8.92 13.20 -10.74
N LEU A 6 -8.48 12.45 -11.76
CA LEU A 6 -7.08 12.39 -12.22
C LEU A 6 -6.81 13.29 -13.44
N SER A 7 -7.80 13.48 -14.31
CA SER A 7 -7.67 14.31 -15.53
C SER A 7 -7.47 15.78 -15.23
N ASP A 8 -8.08 16.27 -14.15
CA ASP A 8 -8.02 17.68 -13.78
C ASP A 8 -6.69 18.05 -13.08
N LEU A 9 -5.75 17.10 -12.99
CA LEU A 9 -4.55 17.20 -12.17
C LEU A 9 -3.23 17.24 -12.93
N LYS A 10 -3.23 17.34 -14.27
CA LYS A 10 -1.99 17.59 -15.01
C LYS A 10 -1.58 19.08 -14.86
N PRO A 11 -0.39 19.41 -14.33
CA PRO A 11 0.71 18.52 -13.91
C PRO A 11 0.66 18.14 -12.41
N LEU A 12 0.83 16.85 -12.10
CA LEU A 12 0.82 16.29 -10.73
C LEU A 12 2.11 16.56 -9.92
N ALA A 13 3.11 17.20 -10.52
CA ALA A 13 4.49 17.22 -10.02
C ALA A 13 4.67 17.83 -8.62
N ARG A 14 3.71 18.63 -8.12
CA ARG A 14 3.80 19.28 -6.80
C ARG A 14 2.47 19.31 -6.05
N LEU A 15 1.85 18.15 -5.86
CA LEU A 15 0.67 18.07 -4.99
C LEU A 15 1.05 18.17 -3.51
N SER A 16 0.34 19.05 -2.79
CA SER A 16 0.42 19.08 -1.33
C SER A 16 -0.14 17.78 -0.73
N GLY A 17 0.30 17.43 0.49
CA GLY A 17 -0.21 16.24 1.19
C GLY A 17 -1.74 16.25 1.36
N GLU A 18 -2.33 17.43 1.63
CA GLU A 18 -3.78 17.58 1.73
C GLU A 18 -4.47 17.33 0.39
N ARG A 19 -3.90 17.83 -0.72
CA ARG A 19 -4.45 17.60 -2.05
C ARG A 19 -4.42 16.12 -2.41
N VAL A 20 -3.31 15.42 -2.15
CA VAL A 20 -3.18 13.96 -2.34
C VAL A 20 -4.25 13.22 -1.55
N ARG A 21 -4.48 13.59 -0.29
CA ARG A 21 -5.49 12.95 0.58
C ARG A 21 -6.90 13.14 0.01
N LEU A 22 -7.24 14.34 -0.43
CA LEU A 22 -8.55 14.64 -1.04
C LEU A 22 -8.78 13.83 -2.32
N ILE A 23 -7.76 13.71 -3.16
CA ILE A 23 -7.85 12.93 -4.41
C ILE A 23 -8.02 11.45 -4.09
N GLY A 24 -7.17 10.89 -3.22
CA GLY A 24 -7.25 9.49 -2.82
C GLY A 24 -8.64 9.13 -2.29
N ALA A 25 -9.23 9.99 -1.46
CA ALA A 25 -10.58 9.78 -0.91
C ALA A 25 -11.69 9.76 -1.98
N GLN A 26 -11.47 10.37 -3.15
CA GLN A 26 -12.42 10.44 -4.25
C GLN A 26 -12.21 9.33 -5.30
N CYS A 27 -11.05 8.67 -5.30
CA CYS A 27 -10.75 7.61 -6.24
C CYS A 27 -11.60 6.37 -5.96
N GLY A 28 -12.38 5.96 -6.96
CA GLY A 28 -13.02 4.65 -7.00
C GLY A 28 -12.15 3.62 -7.73
N ARG A 29 -12.74 2.46 -8.01
CA ARG A 29 -12.06 1.36 -8.73
C ARG A 29 -11.43 1.84 -10.05
N ILE A 30 -12.18 2.62 -10.84
CA ILE A 30 -11.77 2.99 -12.19
C ILE A 30 -10.59 3.98 -12.17
N GLU A 31 -10.60 4.93 -11.24
CA GLU A 31 -9.47 5.85 -11.05
C GLU A 31 -8.21 5.12 -10.59
N ILE A 32 -8.35 4.08 -9.76
CA ILE A 32 -7.22 3.25 -9.32
C ILE A 32 -6.64 2.47 -10.49
N GLU A 33 -7.47 1.83 -11.29
CA GLU A 33 -7.03 1.11 -12.50
C GLU A 33 -6.31 2.06 -13.47
N ALA A 34 -6.85 3.26 -13.67
CA ALA A 34 -6.22 4.28 -14.51
C ALA A 34 -4.87 4.77 -13.94
N ALA A 35 -4.75 4.93 -12.63
CA ALA A 35 -3.49 5.29 -11.98
C ALA A 35 -2.41 4.20 -12.14
N ILE A 36 -2.79 2.92 -12.07
CA ILE A 36 -1.88 1.79 -12.31
C ILE A 36 -1.40 1.79 -13.76
N VAL A 37 -2.31 1.97 -14.74
CA VAL A 37 -1.92 2.09 -16.16
C VAL A 37 -1.00 3.29 -16.39
N TRP A 38 -1.22 4.39 -15.69
CA TRP A 38 -0.33 5.55 -15.78
C TRP A 38 1.05 5.23 -15.20
N LEU A 39 1.15 4.54 -14.06
CA LEU A 39 2.43 4.05 -13.55
C LEU A 39 3.17 3.16 -14.57
N ASP A 40 2.45 2.26 -15.25
CA ASP A 40 3.04 1.42 -16.29
C ASP A 40 3.61 2.23 -17.45
N ASN A 41 2.88 3.25 -17.90
CA ASN A 41 3.35 4.13 -18.96
C ASN A 41 4.60 4.90 -18.51
N LEU A 42 4.60 5.44 -17.30
CA LEU A 42 5.76 6.13 -16.73
C LEU A 42 6.99 5.22 -16.58
N ALA A 43 6.78 3.95 -16.23
CA ALA A 43 7.85 2.96 -16.15
C ALA A 43 8.48 2.68 -17.53
N ARG A 44 7.65 2.60 -18.59
CA ARG A 44 8.16 2.46 -19.97
C ARG A 44 8.86 3.73 -20.45
N ASP A 45 8.28 4.90 -20.16
CA ASP A 45 8.87 6.19 -20.50
C ASP A 45 10.24 6.32 -19.84
N HIS A 46 10.38 5.92 -18.57
CA HIS A 46 11.67 5.90 -17.87
C HIS A 46 12.72 5.05 -18.60
N CYS A 47 12.34 3.84 -19.07
CA CYS A 47 13.24 2.97 -19.82
C CYS A 47 13.61 3.52 -21.21
N ALA A 48 12.80 4.44 -21.77
CA ALA A 48 13.02 5.04 -23.08
C ALA A 48 13.81 6.37 -23.02
N VAL A 49 13.92 6.98 -21.84
CA VAL A 49 14.65 8.24 -21.63
C VAL A 49 16.14 7.95 -21.45
N GLU A 50 16.98 8.68 -22.18
CA GLU A 50 18.43 8.58 -22.00
C GLU A 50 18.88 9.19 -20.67
N ASP A 51 19.84 8.56 -19.99
CA ASP A 51 20.26 8.93 -18.62
C ASP A 51 20.76 10.38 -18.46
N TRP A 52 21.13 11.06 -19.55
CA TRP A 52 21.55 12.45 -19.51
C TRP A 52 20.38 13.46 -19.47
N ASP A 53 19.16 13.06 -19.84
CA ASP A 53 17.96 13.90 -19.76
C ASP A 53 17.36 13.88 -18.35
N ARG A 54 18.14 14.45 -17.42
CA ARG A 54 17.78 14.57 -16.01
C ARG A 54 16.44 15.28 -15.76
N PRO A 55 16.07 16.35 -16.50
CA PRO A 55 14.75 16.98 -16.36
C PRO A 55 13.60 16.02 -16.66
N ALA A 56 13.69 15.24 -17.75
CA ALA A 56 12.65 14.27 -18.09
C ALA A 56 12.51 13.18 -17.02
N LEU A 57 13.63 12.59 -16.59
CA LEU A 57 13.65 11.60 -15.50
C LEU A 57 13.06 12.15 -14.20
N THR A 58 13.43 13.39 -13.84
CA THR A 58 12.88 14.07 -12.65
C THR A 58 11.37 14.22 -12.73
N GLY A 59 10.84 14.59 -13.90
CA GLY A 59 9.40 14.71 -14.13
C GLY A 59 8.67 13.38 -14.01
N ILE A 60 9.27 12.29 -14.49
CA ILE A 60 8.71 10.93 -14.38
C ILE A 60 8.65 10.50 -12.91
N PHE A 61 9.75 10.62 -12.17
CA PHE A 61 9.81 10.23 -10.76
C PHE A 61 8.82 11.02 -9.90
N GLN A 62 8.65 12.32 -10.16
CA GLN A 62 7.67 13.14 -9.45
C GLN A 62 6.22 12.69 -9.70
N GLN A 63 5.91 12.24 -10.92
CA GLN A 63 4.58 11.71 -11.23
C GLN A 63 4.36 10.34 -10.58
N GLN A 64 5.36 9.47 -10.58
CA GLN A 64 5.28 8.18 -9.89
C GLN A 64 5.11 8.38 -8.37
N ASP A 65 5.81 9.35 -7.76
CA ASP A 65 5.63 9.76 -6.35
C ASP A 65 4.23 10.33 -6.08
N ALA A 66 3.67 11.11 -6.99
CA ALA A 66 2.30 11.60 -6.81
C ALA A 66 1.29 10.43 -6.84
N LEU A 67 1.43 9.52 -7.81
CA LEU A 67 0.48 8.43 -8.02
C LEU A 67 0.48 7.42 -6.87
N HIS A 68 1.63 6.92 -6.42
CA HIS A 68 1.63 5.95 -5.31
C HIS A 68 1.15 6.58 -4.00
N ARG A 69 1.41 7.88 -3.75
CA ARG A 69 0.88 8.59 -2.57
C ARG A 69 -0.63 8.78 -2.63
N ILE A 70 -1.20 8.97 -3.83
CA ILE A 70 -2.67 8.97 -4.02
C ILE A 70 -3.22 7.57 -3.75
N LEU A 71 -2.62 6.53 -4.32
CA LEU A 71 -3.02 5.13 -4.10
C LEU A 71 -2.96 4.73 -2.62
N ALA A 72 -1.98 5.24 -1.87
CA ALA A 72 -1.86 5.05 -0.43
C ALA A 72 -3.00 5.69 0.40
N ARG A 73 -3.83 6.55 -0.21
CA ARG A 73 -4.89 7.32 0.46
C ARG A 73 -6.30 6.97 -0.02
N VAL A 74 -6.43 5.95 -0.85
CA VAL A 74 -7.76 5.45 -1.25
C VAL A 74 -8.47 4.77 -0.10
N SER A 75 -9.78 4.54 -0.24
CA SER A 75 -10.53 3.75 0.73
C SER A 75 -9.96 2.33 0.83
N ARG A 76 -9.84 1.80 2.05
CA ARG A 76 -9.36 0.42 2.30
C ARG A 76 -10.21 -0.65 1.60
N HIS A 77 -11.47 -0.36 1.31
CA HIS A 77 -12.32 -1.24 0.50
C HIS A 77 -11.78 -1.50 -0.91
N HIS A 78 -10.89 -0.63 -1.42
CA HIS A 78 -10.24 -0.77 -2.71
C HIS A 78 -8.84 -1.40 -2.63
N LEU A 79 -8.42 -1.93 -1.48
CA LEU A 79 -7.09 -2.55 -1.33
C LEU A 79 -6.83 -3.63 -2.38
N GLY A 80 -7.81 -4.50 -2.66
CA GLY A 80 -7.69 -5.52 -3.70
C GLY A 80 -7.50 -4.94 -5.11
N THR A 81 -8.11 -3.80 -5.41
CA THR A 81 -7.92 -3.10 -6.69
C THR A 81 -6.52 -2.51 -6.79
N VAL A 82 -6.01 -1.88 -5.72
CA VAL A 82 -4.62 -1.40 -5.68
C VAL A 82 -3.65 -2.58 -5.83
N ALA A 83 -3.89 -3.68 -5.11
CA ALA A 83 -3.05 -4.87 -5.13
C ALA A 83 -3.01 -5.59 -6.49
N ALA A 84 -4.03 -5.42 -7.35
CA ALA A 84 -3.98 -5.91 -8.72
C ALA A 84 -2.79 -5.35 -9.50
N GLY A 85 -2.31 -4.14 -9.16
CA GLY A 85 -1.12 -3.53 -9.76
C GLY A 85 0.19 -4.29 -9.48
N LEU A 86 0.24 -5.16 -8.47
CA LEU A 86 1.38 -6.06 -8.23
C LEU A 86 1.54 -7.12 -9.34
N LYS A 87 0.59 -7.21 -10.27
CA LYS A 87 0.64 -8.09 -11.46
C LYS A 87 1.11 -7.35 -12.71
N SER A 88 1.46 -6.06 -12.62
CA SER A 88 2.00 -5.31 -13.76
C SER A 88 3.27 -5.99 -14.31
N ALA A 89 3.44 -5.93 -15.64
CA ALA A 89 4.66 -6.35 -16.30
C ALA A 89 5.85 -5.46 -15.92
N GLU A 90 5.59 -4.19 -15.59
CA GLU A 90 6.62 -3.19 -15.28
C GLU A 90 7.03 -3.29 -13.80
N TRP A 91 8.30 -3.61 -13.56
CA TRP A 91 8.81 -3.83 -12.21
C TRP A 91 8.79 -2.55 -11.35
N GLN A 92 9.00 -1.37 -11.96
CA GLN A 92 8.87 -0.09 -11.26
C GLN A 92 7.42 0.13 -10.76
N THR A 93 6.41 -0.23 -11.57
CA THR A 93 5.01 -0.14 -11.11
C THR A 93 4.79 -1.02 -9.88
N ARG A 94 5.31 -2.26 -9.89
CA ARG A 94 5.18 -3.17 -8.74
C ARG A 94 5.78 -2.59 -7.47
N ILE A 95 6.93 -1.89 -7.56
CA ILE A 95 7.52 -1.15 -6.43
C ILE A 95 6.55 -0.10 -5.89
N HIS A 96 6.04 0.78 -6.76
CA HIS A 96 5.14 1.86 -6.34
C HIS A 96 3.85 1.33 -5.71
N VAL A 97 3.28 0.25 -6.26
CA VAL A 97 2.09 -0.41 -5.71
C VAL A 97 2.40 -1.04 -4.35
N ALA A 98 3.54 -1.72 -4.19
CA ALA A 98 3.94 -2.29 -2.90
C ALA A 98 4.06 -1.22 -1.80
N LEU A 99 4.68 -0.07 -2.12
CA LEU A 99 4.80 1.06 -1.20
C LEU A 99 3.43 1.68 -0.83
N ALA A 100 2.52 1.76 -1.81
CA ALA A 100 1.18 2.24 -1.57
C ALA A 100 0.40 1.31 -0.62
N LEU A 101 0.53 -0.01 -0.81
CA LEU A 101 -0.10 -1.01 0.05
C LEU A 101 0.45 -1.01 1.48
N ASP A 102 1.78 -0.90 1.66
CA ASP A 102 2.43 -0.78 2.97
C ASP A 102 1.90 0.42 3.77
N THR A 103 1.49 1.49 3.07
CA THR A 103 0.92 2.69 3.69
C THR A 103 -0.60 2.60 3.89
N LEU A 104 -1.32 1.99 2.95
CA LEU A 104 -2.79 1.94 2.92
C LEU A 104 -3.36 1.07 4.05
N ASP A 105 -2.95 -0.19 4.08
CA ASP A 105 -3.32 -1.17 5.11
C ASP A 105 -2.33 -2.33 5.06
N ARG A 106 -1.26 -2.18 5.82
CA ARG A 106 -0.12 -3.08 5.82
C ARG A 106 -0.51 -4.51 6.15
N ARG A 107 -1.35 -4.69 7.18
CA ARG A 107 -1.81 -6.03 7.61
C ARG A 107 -2.64 -6.71 6.54
N ALA A 108 -3.58 -5.99 5.93
CA ALA A 108 -4.42 -6.56 4.87
C ALA A 108 -3.65 -6.77 3.55
N ALA A 109 -2.51 -6.10 3.37
CA ALA A 109 -1.65 -6.26 2.20
C ALA A 109 -0.78 -7.54 2.22
N GLU A 110 -0.52 -8.12 3.39
CA GLU A 110 0.36 -9.29 3.59
C GLU A 110 0.15 -10.42 2.56
N PRO A 111 -1.07 -10.97 2.33
CA PRO A 111 -1.25 -12.06 1.38
C PRO A 111 -0.90 -11.67 -0.06
N TYR A 112 -1.18 -10.42 -0.46
CA TYR A 112 -0.88 -9.92 -1.80
C TYR A 112 0.62 -9.74 -2.01
N LEU A 113 1.31 -9.21 -1.00
CA LEU A 113 2.77 -9.03 -1.02
C LEU A 113 3.50 -10.38 -1.07
N ARG A 114 3.02 -11.37 -0.31
CA ARG A 114 3.57 -12.74 -0.34
C ARG A 114 3.41 -13.39 -1.71
N GLU A 115 2.22 -13.31 -2.31
CA GLU A 115 1.96 -13.84 -3.66
C GLU A 115 2.83 -13.13 -4.72
N ALA A 116 3.01 -11.81 -4.59
CA ALA A 116 3.83 -11.03 -5.51
C ALA A 116 5.32 -11.35 -5.39
N LEU A 117 5.84 -11.48 -4.17
CA LEU A 117 7.24 -11.84 -3.93
C LEU A 117 7.59 -13.22 -4.49
N ALA A 118 6.68 -14.20 -4.35
CA ALA A 118 6.91 -15.57 -4.83
C ALA A 118 7.10 -15.68 -6.36
N ARG A 119 6.60 -14.71 -7.13
CA ARG A 119 6.73 -14.66 -8.60
C ARG A 119 7.73 -13.59 -9.07
N GLU A 120 8.31 -12.82 -8.17
CA GLU A 120 9.15 -11.68 -8.52
C GLU A 120 10.50 -12.15 -9.06
N ASN A 121 10.92 -11.54 -10.16
CA ASN A 121 12.16 -11.87 -10.86
C ASN A 121 13.11 -10.68 -11.01
N ASN A 122 12.64 -9.46 -10.71
CA ASN A 122 13.47 -8.27 -10.66
C ASN A 122 14.01 -8.07 -9.24
N GLU A 123 15.32 -7.91 -9.13
CA GLU A 123 16.00 -7.80 -7.83
C GLU A 123 15.51 -6.60 -7.00
N LEU A 124 15.39 -5.42 -7.62
CA LEU A 124 14.97 -4.20 -6.91
C LEU A 124 13.52 -4.30 -6.44
N ALA A 125 12.63 -4.77 -7.30
CA ALA A 125 11.24 -5.00 -6.91
C ALA A 125 11.12 -6.06 -5.81
N GLY A 126 11.92 -7.13 -5.90
CA GLY A 126 11.99 -8.19 -4.89
C GLY A 126 12.41 -7.67 -3.52
N GLN A 127 13.43 -6.81 -3.45
CA GLN A 127 13.89 -6.20 -2.21
C GLN A 127 12.81 -5.32 -1.56
N VAL A 128 12.09 -4.51 -2.35
CA VAL A 128 11.01 -3.66 -1.84
C VAL A 128 9.82 -4.51 -1.36
N LEU A 129 9.43 -5.52 -2.12
CA LEU A 129 8.35 -6.44 -1.74
C LEU A 129 8.70 -7.20 -0.45
N LEU A 130 9.93 -7.67 -0.31
CA LEU A 130 10.43 -8.33 0.90
C LEU A 130 10.36 -7.39 2.11
N LEU A 131 10.81 -6.14 1.96
CA LEU A 131 10.75 -5.14 3.03
C LEU A 131 9.31 -4.84 3.45
N ALA A 132 8.41 -4.64 2.48
CA ALA A 132 7.00 -4.39 2.75
C ALA A 132 6.34 -5.59 3.47
N LEU A 133 6.66 -6.82 3.03
CA LEU A 133 6.17 -8.04 3.65
C LEU A 133 6.67 -8.19 5.10
N ALA A 134 7.97 -7.99 5.34
CA ALA A 134 8.55 -8.09 6.68
C ALA A 134 7.93 -7.08 7.67
N ARG A 135 7.57 -5.88 7.20
CA ARG A 135 6.82 -4.91 8.00
C ARG A 135 5.40 -5.38 8.30
N ALA A 136 4.72 -5.96 7.32
CA ALA A 136 3.37 -6.51 7.49
C ALA A 136 3.33 -7.65 8.50
N GLU A 137 4.31 -8.55 8.44
CA GLU A 137 4.45 -9.66 9.37
C GLU A 137 4.78 -9.16 10.79
N SER A 138 5.66 -8.16 10.92
CA SER A 138 6.00 -7.54 12.21
C SER A 138 4.79 -6.92 12.92
N GLU A 139 3.86 -6.32 12.17
CA GLU A 139 2.63 -5.74 12.74
C GLU A 139 1.67 -6.82 13.27
N ASN A 140 1.75 -8.04 12.75
CA ASN A 140 0.94 -9.18 13.20
C ASN A 140 1.48 -9.80 14.51
N VAL A 141 2.76 -9.56 14.84
CA VAL A 141 3.43 -10.07 16.05
C VAL A 141 3.10 -9.22 17.29
N TRP A 142 2.79 -7.93 17.13
CA TRP A 142 2.35 -7.09 18.24
C TRP A 142 0.89 -7.41 18.62
N ARG A 143 0.71 -8.37 19.54
CA ARG A 143 -0.50 -8.47 20.37
C ARG A 143 -0.14 -7.95 21.77
N PRO A 144 -0.75 -6.87 22.28
CA PRO A 144 -0.65 -6.61 23.70
C PRO A 144 -1.31 -7.79 24.45
N GLN A 145 -0.53 -8.44 25.30
CA GLN A 145 -0.91 -9.57 26.16
C GLN A 145 -2.03 -9.21 27.18
N SER A 146 -2.54 -7.98 27.18
CA SER A 146 -3.40 -7.45 28.26
C SER A 146 -4.85 -7.92 28.25
N ASP A 147 -5.32 -8.62 27.21
CA ASP A 147 -6.72 -9.08 27.13
C ASP A 147 -6.92 -10.58 27.46
N LEU A 148 -5.84 -11.31 27.77
CA LEU A 148 -5.90 -12.74 28.11
C LEU A 148 -5.80 -13.05 29.61
N ASP A 149 -5.42 -12.07 30.45
CA ASP A 149 -5.25 -12.28 31.90
C ASP A 149 -6.46 -11.83 32.75
N ALA A 150 -7.52 -11.26 32.14
CA ALA A 150 -8.70 -10.80 32.86
C ALA A 150 -9.74 -11.90 33.20
N ARG A 151 -9.44 -13.18 32.91
CA ARG A 151 -10.30 -14.32 33.27
C ARG A 151 -9.48 -15.48 33.83
N GLY A 152 -8.96 -15.33 35.04
CA GLY A 152 -8.20 -16.38 35.70
C GLY A 152 -8.05 -16.23 37.22
N GLU A 153 -9.18 -16.25 37.94
CA GLU A 153 -9.36 -16.71 39.34
C GLU A 153 -8.63 -15.93 40.49
N PRO A 154 -9.09 -15.99 41.76
CA PRO A 154 -9.81 -17.10 42.41
C PRO A 154 -10.99 -16.72 43.34
N ASP A 155 -12.13 -17.38 43.21
CA ASP A 155 -13.14 -17.43 44.29
C ASP A 155 -13.06 -18.77 45.03
N ARG A 156 -12.04 -18.90 45.87
CA ARG A 156 -11.97 -19.91 46.93
C ARG A 156 -11.98 -19.19 48.27
N MET A 157 -13.17 -18.94 48.85
CA MET A 157 -13.41 -19.05 50.29
C MET A 157 -14.88 -18.81 50.65
N LYS A 158 -15.66 -19.89 50.73
CA LYS A 158 -16.78 -19.99 51.70
C LYS A 158 -16.73 -21.36 52.35
N ARG A 159 -15.98 -21.48 53.45
CA ARG A 159 -16.11 -22.61 54.38
C ARG A 159 -17.34 -22.33 55.24
N HIS A 160 -18.37 -23.16 55.06
CA HIS A 160 -19.48 -23.27 56.00
C HIS A 160 -18.96 -23.71 57.38
N ARG A 161 -19.35 -22.98 58.43
CA ARG A 161 -19.48 -23.56 59.77
C ARG A 161 -20.79 -24.34 59.81
N PRO A 162 -20.83 -25.59 60.29
CA PRO A 162 -22.02 -26.11 60.91
C PRO A 162 -22.03 -25.67 62.39
N GLN A 163 -23.16 -25.13 62.83
CA GLN A 163 -23.57 -25.20 64.22
C GLN A 163 -24.12 -26.61 64.44
N GLU A 164 -23.59 -27.31 65.44
CA GLU A 164 -24.29 -28.13 66.45
C GLU A 164 -23.25 -28.85 67.33
#